data_AF-A0A3B6TMZ8-F1
#
_entry.id   AF-A0A3B6TMZ8-F1
#
_cell.length_a   1.000
_cell.length_b   1.000
_cell.length_c   1.000
_cell.angle_alpha   90.00
_cell.angle_beta   90.00
_cell.angle_gamma   90.00
#
_symmetry.space_group_name_H-M   'P 1'
#
loop_
_entity.id
_entity.type
_entity.pdbx_description
1 polymer ?
#
loop_
_entity_poly.entity_id
_entity_poly.type
_entity_poly.pdbx_seq_one_letter_code
_entity_poly.pdbx_strand_id
1 'polypeptide(L)'
;MVSWSDGSDSSEHTLEYMSSASDDGTIKVPASIEDSDFEGPETELHVLCHVHGKASERRVAFEGIHTGRRFLCCAEKEGKNCGLVEWIDPSWPNTLENALSKLWFMYEQSKRDRTEDNLMN
;
A
#
# COMPACT_ATOMS: atom_id res chain seq x y z
N MET A 1 -15.07 5.67 -36.07
CA MET A 1 -15.27 4.39 -35.37
C MET A 1 -13.90 3.75 -35.25
N VAL A 2 -13.42 3.52 -34.05
CA VAL A 2 -12.10 2.91 -33.81
C VAL A 2 -12.28 1.40 -33.76
N SER A 3 -11.68 0.69 -34.72
CA SER A 3 -11.66 -0.78 -34.77
C SER A 3 -10.54 -1.27 -33.86
N TRP A 4 -10.86 -2.09 -32.86
CA TRP A 4 -9.86 -2.75 -32.03
C TRP A 4 -9.72 -4.17 -32.56
N SER A 5 -8.52 -4.53 -33.02
CA SER A 5 -8.20 -5.91 -33.39
C SER A 5 -7.93 -6.69 -32.10
N ASP A 6 -8.72 -7.74 -31.86
CA ASP A 6 -8.53 -8.70 -30.78
C ASP A 6 -7.31 -9.58 -31.10
N GLY A 7 -6.17 -9.20 -30.51
CA GLY A 7 -4.95 -10.00 -30.50
C GLY A 7 -4.84 -10.72 -29.15
N SER A 8 -5.57 -11.82 -28.99
CA SER A 8 -5.32 -12.79 -27.93
C SER A 8 -3.96 -13.46 -28.16
N ASP A 9 -2.97 -13.14 -27.34
CA ASP A 9 -1.81 -14.01 -27.10
C ASP A 9 -1.73 -14.34 -25.62
N SER A 10 -2.05 -15.60 -25.32
CA SER A 10 -1.97 -16.19 -24.00
C SER A 10 -0.51 -16.47 -23.69
N SER A 11 0.14 -15.56 -22.98
CA SER A 11 1.34 -15.89 -22.22
C SER A 11 1.05 -15.76 -20.74
N GLU A 12 1.07 -16.92 -20.09
CA GLU A 12 1.01 -17.11 -18.66
C GLU A 12 2.30 -16.52 -18.06
N HIS A 13 2.32 -15.21 -17.82
CA HIS A 13 3.35 -14.61 -17.00
C HIS A 13 2.72 -14.19 -15.68
N THR A 14 2.63 -15.19 -14.80
CA THR A 14 2.46 -15.02 -13.35
C THR A 14 3.21 -13.76 -12.93
N LEU A 15 2.44 -12.78 -12.47
CA LEU A 15 2.96 -11.49 -12.02
C LEU A 15 3.76 -11.71 -10.74
N GLU A 16 5.02 -12.11 -10.88
CA GLU A 16 6.02 -11.84 -9.86
C GLU A 16 6.33 -10.34 -9.92
N TYR A 17 5.43 -9.56 -9.33
CA TYR A 17 5.74 -8.21 -8.91
C TYR A 17 6.88 -8.34 -7.89
N MET A 18 8.12 -8.17 -8.37
CA MET A 18 9.28 -7.97 -7.52
C MET A 18 9.04 -6.69 -6.73
N SER A 19 8.33 -6.82 -5.61
CA SER A 19 8.59 -5.97 -4.46
C SER A 19 10.09 -6.11 -4.20
N SER A 20 10.87 -5.07 -4.49
CA SER A 20 12.23 -4.92 -4.00
C SER A 20 12.18 -4.73 -2.48
N ALA A 21 11.68 -5.74 -1.78
CA ALA A 21 11.70 -5.83 -0.35
C ALA A 21 13.06 -6.43 -0.02
N SER A 22 14.02 -5.57 0.30
CA SER A 22 15.09 -5.95 1.22
C SER A 22 14.41 -6.59 2.44
N ASP A 23 14.56 -7.90 2.56
CA ASP A 23 14.06 -8.71 3.67
C ASP A 23 15.03 -8.54 4.84
N ASP A 24 14.91 -7.40 5.51
CA ASP A 24 15.65 -7.08 6.73
C ASP A 24 14.94 -7.62 7.98
N GLY A 25 13.90 -8.46 7.84
CA GLY A 25 13.09 -8.92 8.98
C GLY A 25 12.30 -7.80 9.70
N THR A 26 12.45 -6.54 9.28
CA THR A 26 11.67 -5.40 9.78
C THR A 26 10.23 -5.54 9.32
N ILE A 27 9.29 -5.60 10.27
CA ILE A 27 7.87 -5.73 9.97
C ILE A 27 7.40 -4.48 9.23
N LYS A 28 7.00 -4.63 7.97
CA LYS A 28 6.64 -3.52 7.09
C LYS A 28 5.17 -3.19 7.23
N VAL A 29 4.85 -2.34 8.20
CA VAL A 29 3.57 -1.61 8.20
C VAL A 29 3.51 -0.76 6.93
N PRO A 30 2.40 -0.75 6.17
CA PRO A 30 2.28 0.06 4.97
C PRO A 30 2.57 1.54 5.26
N ALA A 31 3.27 2.20 4.34
CA ALA A 31 3.35 3.66 4.34
C ALA A 31 1.94 4.23 4.35
N SER A 32 1.71 5.21 5.22
CA SER A 32 0.36 5.66 5.53
C SER A 32 0.27 7.12 5.91
N ILE A 33 -0.95 7.64 5.82
CA ILE A 33 -1.34 8.98 6.24
C ILE A 33 -2.46 8.90 7.28
N GLU A 34 -2.74 10.03 7.94
CA GLU A 34 -3.88 10.15 8.85
C GLU A 34 -5.20 10.04 8.08
N ASP A 35 -6.19 9.38 8.68
CA ASP A 35 -7.56 9.32 8.17
C ASP A 35 -8.27 10.65 8.50
N SER A 36 -8.07 11.67 7.65
CA SER A 36 -8.59 13.03 7.91
C SER A 36 -10.11 13.12 7.93
N ASP A 37 -10.80 12.18 7.28
CA ASP A 37 -12.27 12.14 7.25
C ASP A 37 -12.85 11.47 8.51
N PHE A 38 -11.99 10.95 9.39
CA PHE A 38 -12.41 10.30 10.63
C PHE A 38 -12.42 11.28 11.81
N GLU A 39 -13.62 11.72 12.18
CA GLU A 39 -13.86 12.49 13.41
C GLU A 39 -14.66 11.63 14.41
N GLY A 40 -14.00 11.12 15.45
CA GLY A 40 -14.68 10.45 16.57
C GLY A 40 -13.79 9.47 17.34
N PRO A 41 -14.19 9.07 18.57
CA PRO A 41 -13.53 7.97 19.25
C PRO A 41 -13.81 6.67 18.48
N GLU A 42 -12.75 5.94 18.12
CA GLU A 42 -12.83 4.60 17.53
C GLU A 42 -13.46 3.64 18.55
N THR A 43 -14.79 3.66 18.62
CA THR A 43 -15.54 3.01 19.70
C THR A 43 -15.89 1.56 19.35
N GLU A 44 -15.96 1.24 18.06
CA GLU A 44 -16.46 -0.05 17.57
C GLU A 44 -15.36 -1.06 17.21
N LEU A 45 -14.13 -0.61 16.98
CA LEU A 45 -12.99 -1.47 16.62
C LEU A 45 -11.86 -1.32 17.65
N HIS A 46 -12.11 -1.77 18.88
CA HIS A 46 -11.09 -1.84 19.92
C HIS A 46 -10.14 -3.02 19.67
N VAL A 47 -9.34 -2.94 18.61
CA VAL A 47 -8.22 -3.87 18.41
C VAL A 47 -7.06 -3.38 19.28
N LEU A 48 -6.60 -4.24 20.19
CA LEU A 48 -5.41 -3.97 20.98
C LEU A 48 -4.20 -4.54 20.26
N CYS A 49 -3.10 -3.78 20.12
CA CYS A 49 -1.83 -4.40 19.72
C CYS A 49 -1.44 -5.41 20.80
N HIS A 50 -1.34 -6.68 20.41
CA HIS A 50 -1.05 -7.79 21.33
C HIS A 50 0.28 -7.64 22.07
N VAL A 51 1.25 -6.94 21.48
CA VAL A 51 2.59 -6.74 22.07
C VAL A 51 2.58 -5.61 23.11
N HIS A 52 1.88 -4.50 22.84
CA HIS A 52 1.98 -3.29 23.65
C HIS A 52 0.76 -3.03 24.55
N GLY A 53 -0.34 -3.76 24.33
CA GLY A 53 -1.60 -3.58 25.06
C GLY A 53 -2.28 -2.24 24.82
N LYS A 54 -1.86 -1.48 23.81
CA LYS A 54 -2.43 -0.18 23.42
C LYS A 54 -3.50 -0.37 22.36
N ALA A 55 -4.47 0.54 22.32
CA ALA A 55 -5.42 0.64 21.23
C ALA A 55 -4.68 0.82 19.89
N SER A 56 -5.15 0.14 18.85
CA SER A 56 -4.70 0.34 17.49
C SER A 56 -5.07 1.73 17.01
N GLU A 57 -4.24 2.29 16.13
CA GLU A 57 -4.50 3.53 15.43
C GLU A 57 -5.05 3.24 14.04
N ARG A 58 -6.06 3.97 13.60
CA ARG A 58 -6.53 3.95 12.22
C ARG A 58 -5.66 4.81 11.31
N ARG A 59 -5.30 4.27 10.16
CA ARG A 59 -4.48 4.92 9.12
C ARG A 59 -5.03 4.62 7.74
N VAL A 60 -4.67 5.45 6.77
CA VAL A 60 -4.96 5.22 5.34
C VAL A 60 -3.66 4.86 4.64
N ALA A 61 -3.64 3.73 3.93
CA ALA A 61 -2.48 3.31 3.17
C ALA A 61 -2.24 4.26 1.99
N PHE A 62 -0.98 4.62 1.75
CA PHE A 62 -0.58 5.61 0.75
C PHE A 62 0.38 5.05 -0.30
N GLU A 63 0.55 3.73 -0.37
CA GLU A 63 1.44 3.08 -1.35
C GLU A 63 0.82 1.83 -1.99
N GLY A 64 1.24 1.55 -3.22
CA GLY A 64 0.88 0.35 -3.97
C GLY A 64 -0.62 0.17 -4.20
N ILE A 65 -1.03 -1.08 -4.36
CA ILE A 65 -2.43 -1.44 -4.65
C ILE A 65 -3.39 -1.18 -3.48
N HIS A 66 -2.88 -0.89 -2.29
CA HIS A 66 -3.70 -0.60 -1.12
C HIS A 66 -3.96 0.88 -0.91
N THR A 67 -3.44 1.74 -1.80
CA THR A 67 -3.65 3.20 -1.74
C THR A 67 -5.12 3.53 -1.50
N GLY A 68 -5.37 4.34 -0.48
CA GLY A 68 -6.70 4.79 -0.07
C GLY A 68 -7.47 3.84 0.85
N ARG A 69 -6.98 2.63 1.13
CA ARG A 69 -7.65 1.69 2.06
C ARG A 69 -7.32 2.02 3.50
N ARG A 70 -8.31 1.97 4.37
CA ARG A 70 -8.16 2.14 5.82
C ARG A 70 -7.75 0.83 6.49
N PHE A 71 -6.84 0.94 7.45
CA PHE A 71 -6.38 -0.16 8.27
C PHE A 71 -6.10 0.30 9.70
N LEU A 72 -6.08 -0.66 10.62
CA LEU A 72 -5.65 -0.50 12.00
C LEU A 72 -4.20 -0.95 12.12
N CYS A 73 -3.39 -0.15 12.82
CA CYS A 73 -2.00 -0.44 13.07
C CYS A 73 -1.59 -0.21 14.52
N CYS A 74 -0.38 -0.66 14.86
CA CYS A 74 0.20 -0.33 16.15
C CYS A 74 0.44 1.19 16.24
N ALA A 75 -0.01 1.81 17.34
CA ALA A 75 0.24 3.23 17.60
C ALA A 75 1.69 3.55 18.04
N GLU A 76 2.56 2.54 18.16
CA GLU A 76 3.99 2.77 18.41
C GLU A 76 4.68 3.29 17.15
N LYS A 77 5.69 4.14 17.37
CA LYS A 77 6.48 4.74 16.28
C LYS A 77 7.25 3.68 15.48
N GLU A 78 7.68 4.07 14.29
CA GLU A 78 8.56 3.27 13.43
C GLU A 78 9.79 2.76 14.21
N GLY A 79 10.16 1.49 13.98
CA GLY A 79 11.19 0.77 14.73
C GLY A 79 10.74 0.20 16.09
N LYS A 80 9.58 0.61 16.61
CA LYS A 80 8.93 0.02 17.81
C LYS A 80 7.55 -0.54 17.52
N ASN A 81 7.01 -0.32 16.32
CA ASN A 81 5.74 -0.87 15.93
C ASN A 81 5.76 -2.41 15.99
N CYS A 82 4.66 -3.00 16.45
CA CYS A 82 4.53 -4.46 16.56
C CYS A 82 4.18 -5.13 15.22
N GLY A 83 4.11 -4.36 14.12
CA GLY A 83 3.72 -4.89 12.83
C GLY A 83 2.23 -5.19 12.64
N LEU A 84 1.37 -4.80 13.58
CA LEU A 84 -0.08 -4.97 13.45
C LEU A 84 -0.58 -4.25 12.19
N VAL A 85 -1.31 -4.98 11.34
CA VAL A 85 -2.03 -4.46 10.17
C VAL A 85 -3.33 -5.24 10.03
N GLU A 86 -4.45 -4.59 10.31
CA GLU A 86 -5.80 -5.16 10.13
C GLU A 86 -6.62 -4.27 9.21
N TRP A 87 -7.06 -4.77 8.07
CA TRP A 87 -7.77 -3.97 7.07
C TRP A 87 -9.23 -3.72 7.48
N ILE A 88 -9.65 -2.46 7.47
CA ILE A 88 -11.05 -2.07 7.71
C ILE A 88 -11.84 -2.19 6.41
N ASP A 89 -11.29 -1.63 5.33
CA ASP A 89 -11.92 -1.65 4.03
C ASP A 89 -11.68 -2.99 3.31
N PRO A 90 -12.65 -3.50 2.53
CA PRO A 90 -12.44 -4.68 1.71
C PRO A 90 -11.31 -4.44 0.69
N SER A 91 -10.81 -5.53 0.10
CA SER A 91 -9.91 -5.41 -1.04
C SER A 91 -10.57 -4.62 -2.16
N TRP A 92 -9.76 -3.91 -2.93
CA TRP A 92 -10.29 -3.22 -4.09
C TRP A 92 -10.75 -4.22 -5.15
N PRO A 93 -11.74 -3.87 -5.98
CA PRO A 93 -12.01 -4.64 -7.17
C PRO A 93 -10.75 -4.71 -8.06
N ASN A 94 -10.53 -5.84 -8.73
CA ASN A 94 -9.34 -6.06 -9.57
C ASN A 94 -9.07 -4.91 -10.55
N THR A 95 -10.11 -4.29 -11.11
CA THR A 95 -9.96 -3.14 -12.01
C THR A 95 -9.23 -1.97 -11.35
N LEU A 96 -9.54 -1.68 -10.08
CA LEU A 96 -8.90 -0.61 -9.33
C LEU A 96 -7.50 -1.03 -8.86
N GLU A 97 -7.29 -2.28 -8.42
CA GLU A 97 -5.95 -2.78 -8.08
C GLU A 97 -5.00 -2.71 -9.28
N ASN A 98 -5.46 -3.07 -10.48
CA ASN A 98 -4.69 -2.96 -11.71
C ASN A 98 -4.37 -1.50 -12.07
N ALA A 99 -5.34 -0.59 -11.92
CA ALA A 99 -5.12 0.82 -12.16
C ALA A 99 -4.08 1.41 -11.20
N LEU A 100 -4.21 1.12 -9.90
CA LEU A 100 -3.24 1.54 -8.87
C LEU A 100 -1.86 0.96 -9.15
N SER A 101 -1.77 -0.33 -9.49
CA SER A 101 -0.51 -0.97 -9.87
C SER A 101 0.19 -0.22 -11.00
N LYS A 102 -0.56 0.14 -12.05
CA LYS A 102 0.01 0.86 -13.19
C LYS A 102 0.45 2.28 -12.83
N LEU A 103 -0.33 3.00 -12.02
CA LEU A 103 0.01 4.34 -11.55
C LEU A 103 1.29 4.34 -10.71
N TRP A 104 1.40 3.41 -9.75
CA TRP A 104 2.60 3.27 -8.94
C TRP A 104 3.83 2.88 -9.76
N PHE A 105 3.67 1.95 -10.71
CA PHE A 105 4.73 1.63 -11.66
C PHE A 105 5.22 2.88 -12.39
N MET A 106 4.30 3.68 -12.94
CA MET A 106 4.66 4.92 -13.66
C MET A 106 5.35 5.95 -12.74
N TYR A 107 4.88 6.10 -11.50
CA TYR A 107 5.47 6.99 -10.52
C TYR A 107 6.91 6.59 -10.17
N GLU A 108 7.15 5.31 -9.89
CA GLU A 108 8.48 4.83 -9.54
C GLU A 108 9.46 4.87 -10.72
N GLN A 109 8.99 4.61 -11.95
CA GLN A 109 9.80 4.86 -13.15
C GLN A 109 10.21 6.33 -13.22
N SER A 110 9.25 7.26 -13.14
CA SER A 110 9.56 8.70 -13.23
C SER A 110 10.49 9.19 -12.13
N LYS A 111 10.34 8.66 -10.90
CA LYS A 111 11.21 8.98 -9.77
C LYS A 111 12.64 8.51 -10.00
N ARG A 112 12.84 7.32 -10.59
CA ARG A 112 14.16 6.81 -10.95
C ARG A 112 14.81 7.63 -12.06
N ASP A 113 14.08 7.93 -13.13
CA ASP A 113 14.58 8.74 -14.25
C ASP A 113 15.11 10.10 -13.75
N ARG A 114 14.34 10.78 -12.88
CA ARG A 114 14.77 12.06 -12.27
C ARG A 114 16.01 11.91 -11.38
N THR A 115 16.14 10.78 -10.68
CA THR A 115 17.28 10.54 -9.80
C THR A 115 18.55 10.29 -10.61
N GLU A 116 18.44 9.56 -11.72
CA GLU A 116 19.54 9.32 -12.66
C GLU A 116 19.98 10.62 -13.34
N ASP A 117 19.05 11.45 -13.82
CA ASP A 117 19.35 12.76 -14.41
C ASP A 117 20.12 13.68 -13.45
N ASN A 118 19.75 13.67 -12.16
CA ASN A 118 20.43 14.46 -11.13
C ASN A 118 21.83 13.94 -10.78
N LEU A 119 22.14 12.67 -11.05
CA LEU A 119 23.46 12.07 -10.82
C LEU A 119 24.41 12.26 -12.02
N MET A 120 23.87 12.53 -13.21
CA MET A 120 24.64 12.76 -14.42
C MET A 120 24.99 14.24 -14.69
N ASN A 121 24.44 15.17 -13.89
CA ASN A 121 24.71 16.62 -13.94
C ASN A 121 25.56 17.08 -12.75
#